data_AF-A0AA90H8U8-F1
#
_entry.id   AF-A0AA90H8U8-F1
#
_cell.length_a   1.000
_cell.length_b   1.000
_cell.length_c   1.000
_cell.angle_alpha   90.00
_cell.angle_beta   90.00
_cell.angle_gamma   90.00
#
_symmetry.space_group_name_H-M   'P 1'
#
loop_
_entity.id
_entity.type
_entity.pdbx_description
1 polymer ?
#
loop_
_entity_poly.entity_id
_entity_poly.type
_entity_poly.pdbx_seq_one_letter_code
_entity_poly.pdbx_strand_id
1 'polypeptide(L)'
;MWSIDGVKFQPGGRLVVPRRAAPLGVRLPYRRAKGEAPDGPTRLLDAVAANGWSVRFVADPGGGFSTGTSAVPFGDLLLELTVARALLDASAATGAAPAEVVYRGPRHRLMERCDLPFAACEDGPQHTVSTPAAAVSATVPPTGPPSWAGAGQDPSPGAPRTHVPPWLDPVDDEVEVHSALPMRYYLEVEQRLGVRLPLDGAPAPRFRSRTANTDPRHVVLVSTSSAYGSRQDYGVDGLLDVARSLTELAPGAWRFTLLTNDPARQAAGARLDCPLDVVVRPDATDCVDLFGGCALVVGNDTGLTHLAALTARPDGTGPQVVALYGRFSHLKWVTGSTRHHSVATPLSQMMAFADVGLYINSYGLPIDDTVWGTGDVTAIAPSLIARYAYGCLTGEAPHADEPQA
;
A
#
# COMPACT_ATOMS: atom_id res chain seq x y z
N MET A 1 -29.89 -7.41 9.97
CA MET A 1 -28.90 -6.64 9.19
C MET A 1 -27.57 -6.85 9.89
N TRP A 2 -26.53 -7.25 9.18
CA TRP A 2 -25.20 -7.40 9.78
C TRP A 2 -24.52 -6.03 9.71
N SER A 3 -24.16 -5.46 10.86
CA SER A 3 -23.34 -4.25 10.95
C SER A 3 -22.04 -4.61 11.67
N ILE A 4 -20.97 -3.93 11.27
CA ILE A 4 -19.74 -3.91 12.04
C ILE A 4 -19.79 -2.68 12.91
N ASP A 5 -19.61 -2.86 14.21
CA ASP A 5 -19.58 -1.77 15.15
C ASP A 5 -18.14 -1.52 15.60
N GLY A 6 -17.79 -0.24 15.75
CA GLY A 6 -16.50 0.18 16.30
C GLY A 6 -15.35 0.27 15.30
N VAL A 7 -14.25 0.84 15.79
CA VAL A 7 -13.02 1.07 15.04
C VAL A 7 -12.14 -0.18 15.13
N LYS A 8 -11.60 -0.63 14.00
CA LYS A 8 -10.64 -1.73 13.96
C LYS A 8 -9.22 -1.21 13.96
N PHE A 9 -8.43 -1.75 14.86
CA PHE A 9 -6.98 -1.60 14.89
C PHE A 9 -6.38 -2.91 14.39
N GLN A 10 -5.55 -2.83 13.35
CA GLN A 10 -4.98 -4.01 12.73
C GLN A 10 -3.46 -3.82 12.59
N PRO A 11 -2.65 -4.71 13.20
CA PRO A 11 -1.21 -4.66 13.04
C PRO A 11 -0.81 -5.02 11.62
N GLY A 12 0.30 -4.43 11.15
CA GLY A 12 0.87 -4.74 9.85
C GLY A 12 1.48 -6.14 9.79
N GLY A 13 1.78 -6.59 8.57
CA GLY A 13 2.47 -7.85 8.31
C GLY A 13 1.54 -8.99 7.89
N ARG A 14 1.91 -10.22 8.25
CA ARG A 14 1.19 -11.44 7.86
C ARG A 14 -0.15 -11.52 8.59
N LEU A 15 -1.20 -11.87 7.84
CA LEU A 15 -2.53 -12.14 8.38
C LEU A 15 -2.78 -13.64 8.33
N VAL A 16 -2.66 -14.31 9.47
CA VAL A 16 -3.00 -15.72 9.63
C VAL A 16 -4.22 -15.80 10.53
N VAL A 17 -5.26 -16.49 10.08
CA VAL A 17 -6.52 -16.60 10.80
C VAL A 17 -6.99 -18.05 10.84
N PRO A 18 -7.80 -18.45 11.85
CA PRO A 18 -8.47 -19.74 11.83
C PRO A 18 -9.27 -19.89 10.54
N ARG A 19 -9.31 -21.09 9.95
CA ARG A 19 -10.00 -21.33 8.67
C ARG A 19 -11.46 -20.86 8.64
N ARG A 20 -12.17 -20.94 9.77
CA ARG A 20 -13.56 -20.47 9.92
C ARG A 20 -13.73 -18.95 9.92
N ALA A 21 -12.63 -18.21 10.11
CA ALA A 21 -12.56 -16.76 10.14
C ALA A 21 -11.86 -16.17 8.89
N ALA A 22 -11.43 -17.03 7.94
CA ALA A 22 -10.85 -16.58 6.69
C ALA A 22 -11.88 -15.76 5.88
N PRO A 23 -11.49 -14.60 5.32
CA PRO A 23 -12.39 -13.82 4.48
C PRO A 23 -12.67 -14.54 3.16
N LEU A 24 -13.62 -14.01 2.39
CA LEU A 24 -13.83 -14.46 1.01
C LEU A 24 -12.57 -14.19 0.18
N GLY A 25 -12.16 -15.16 -0.62
CA GLY A 25 -10.95 -15.09 -1.43
C GLY A 25 -10.79 -16.30 -2.32
N VAL A 26 -9.73 -16.29 -3.12
CA VAL A 26 -9.38 -17.43 -3.99
C VAL A 26 -8.32 -18.26 -3.30
N ARG A 27 -8.63 -19.54 -3.09
CA ARG A 27 -7.66 -20.49 -2.57
C ARG A 27 -6.54 -20.71 -3.59
N LEU A 28 -5.29 -20.63 -3.14
CA LEU A 28 -4.15 -21.02 -3.98
C LEU A 28 -4.28 -22.51 -4.40
N PRO A 29 -3.95 -22.86 -5.65
CA PRO A 29 -4.02 -24.25 -6.11
C PRO A 29 -2.94 -25.15 -5.47
N TYR A 30 -1.96 -24.57 -4.79
CA TYR A 30 -0.89 -25.23 -4.04
C TYR A 30 -0.74 -24.59 -2.66
N ARG A 31 0.00 -25.24 -1.75
CA ARG A 31 0.29 -24.76 -0.40
C ARG A 31 1.65 -24.06 -0.35
N ARG A 32 1.65 -22.75 -0.58
CA ARG A 32 2.88 -21.97 -0.67
C ARG A 32 3.68 -22.02 0.63
N ALA A 33 3.02 -21.88 1.77
CA ALA A 33 3.62 -21.96 3.10
C ALA A 33 4.27 -23.32 3.40
N LYS A 34 3.92 -24.38 2.67
CA LYS A 34 4.51 -25.73 2.82
C LYS A 34 5.62 -26.04 1.81
N GLY A 35 6.10 -25.05 1.07
CA GLY A 35 7.14 -25.28 0.07
C GLY A 35 6.60 -25.73 -1.31
N GLU A 36 5.29 -25.88 -1.49
CA GLU A 36 4.70 -26.28 -2.77
C GLU A 36 4.80 -25.15 -3.81
N ALA A 37 4.68 -25.51 -5.09
CA ALA A 37 4.76 -24.62 -6.25
C ALA A 37 3.56 -24.86 -7.19
N PRO A 38 3.27 -23.93 -8.12
CA PRO A 38 2.30 -24.18 -9.19
C PRO A 38 2.67 -25.39 -10.05
N ASP A 39 1.70 -25.94 -10.78
CA ASP A 39 1.83 -27.20 -11.55
C ASP A 39 2.85 -27.19 -12.70
N GLY A 40 3.42 -26.04 -13.04
CA GLY A 40 4.56 -25.98 -13.95
C GLY A 40 4.63 -24.70 -14.76
N PRO A 41 5.83 -24.37 -15.28
CA PRO A 41 6.06 -23.15 -16.00
C PRO A 41 5.12 -23.06 -17.21
N THR A 42 4.51 -21.91 -17.40
CA THR A 42 3.66 -21.66 -18.57
C THR A 42 4.50 -21.16 -19.74
N ARG A 43 3.93 -21.18 -20.95
CA ARG A 43 4.56 -20.54 -22.14
C ARG A 43 4.85 -19.05 -21.94
N LEU A 44 4.15 -18.39 -21.01
CA LEU A 44 4.41 -17.00 -20.68
C LEU A 44 5.77 -16.84 -20.00
N LEU A 45 6.18 -17.78 -19.15
CA LEU A 45 7.51 -17.75 -18.54
C LEU A 45 8.60 -17.85 -19.61
N ASP A 46 8.48 -18.78 -20.55
CA ASP A 46 9.42 -18.93 -21.66
C ASP A 46 9.50 -17.63 -22.49
N ALA A 47 8.35 -16.99 -22.74
CA ALA A 47 8.29 -15.74 -23.48
C ALA A 47 8.95 -14.57 -22.72
N VAL A 48 8.74 -14.47 -21.40
CA VAL A 48 9.37 -13.47 -20.53
C VAL A 48 10.88 -13.69 -20.47
N ALA A 49 11.35 -14.94 -20.37
CA ALA A 49 12.76 -15.27 -20.32
C ALA A 49 13.47 -15.02 -21.67
N ALA A 50 12.85 -15.42 -22.79
CA ALA A 50 13.45 -15.31 -24.11
C ALA A 50 13.38 -13.90 -24.70
N ASN A 51 12.28 -13.17 -24.45
CA ASN A 51 11.99 -11.91 -25.14
C ASN A 51 11.86 -10.72 -24.20
N GLY A 52 12.21 -10.86 -22.91
CA GLY A 52 12.05 -9.80 -21.94
C GLY A 52 10.60 -9.35 -21.74
N TRP A 53 10.43 -8.28 -20.97
CA TRP A 53 9.13 -7.77 -20.58
C TRP A 53 9.10 -6.26 -20.39
N SER A 54 7.90 -5.69 -20.50
CA SER A 54 7.56 -4.32 -20.12
C SER A 54 6.30 -4.31 -19.28
N VAL A 55 6.25 -3.43 -18.27
CA VAL A 55 5.08 -3.13 -17.45
C VAL A 55 4.72 -1.68 -17.70
N ARG A 56 3.46 -1.44 -18.07
CA ARG A 56 2.88 -0.11 -18.16
C ARG A 56 1.85 0.05 -17.06
N PHE A 57 2.01 1.10 -16.25
CA PHE A 57 1.06 1.49 -15.22
C PHE A 57 0.09 2.50 -15.84
N VAL A 58 -1.20 2.18 -15.83
CA VAL A 58 -2.22 2.94 -16.55
C VAL A 58 -3.15 3.64 -15.58
N ALA A 59 -3.54 4.86 -15.94
CA ALA A 59 -4.53 5.66 -15.24
C ALA A 59 -5.93 5.05 -15.34
N ASP A 60 -6.80 5.40 -14.40
CA ASP A 60 -8.22 5.13 -14.55
C ASP A 60 -8.78 6.09 -15.62
N PRO A 61 -9.26 5.59 -16.78
CA PRO A 61 -9.88 6.45 -17.78
C PRO A 61 -11.18 7.13 -17.27
N GLY A 62 -11.72 6.72 -16.12
CA GLY A 62 -12.92 7.25 -15.47
C GLY A 62 -12.76 8.56 -14.68
N GLY A 63 -11.55 9.15 -14.59
CA GLY A 63 -11.40 10.55 -14.18
C GLY A 63 -11.64 10.89 -12.71
N GLY A 64 -11.17 10.06 -11.77
CA GLY A 64 -11.07 10.46 -10.36
C GLY A 64 -9.88 11.40 -10.12
N PHE A 65 -10.15 12.65 -9.73
CA PHE A 65 -9.24 13.73 -9.29
C PHE A 65 -7.73 13.42 -9.24
N SER A 66 -7.07 13.27 -10.40
CA SER A 66 -5.62 13.43 -10.47
C SER A 66 -5.32 14.93 -10.46
N THR A 67 -4.77 15.43 -9.36
CA THR A 67 -4.34 16.83 -9.22
C THR A 67 -2.86 17.03 -9.60
N GLY A 68 -2.26 16.08 -10.34
CA GLY A 68 -0.85 16.09 -10.71
C GLY A 68 -0.59 15.84 -12.20
N THR A 69 0.67 16.00 -12.62
CA THR A 69 1.14 15.77 -14.00
C THR A 69 1.25 14.29 -14.39
N SER A 70 1.04 13.37 -13.43
CA SER A 70 1.02 11.93 -13.66
C SER A 70 -0.40 11.40 -13.75
N ALA A 71 -0.61 10.47 -14.67
CA ALA A 71 -1.89 9.83 -14.90
C ALA A 71 -2.21 8.73 -13.86
N VAL A 72 -1.20 8.19 -13.16
CA VAL A 72 -1.38 7.11 -12.16
C VAL A 72 -1.35 7.69 -10.74
N PRO A 73 -2.34 7.39 -9.87
CA PRO A 73 -2.29 7.79 -8.47
C PRO A 73 -1.00 7.31 -7.80
N PHE A 74 -0.41 8.16 -6.96
CA PHE A 74 0.92 7.87 -6.41
C PHE A 74 0.95 6.58 -5.56
N GLY A 75 -0.09 6.36 -4.75
CA GLY A 75 -0.20 5.14 -3.93
C GLY A 75 -0.24 3.89 -4.80
N ASP A 76 -1.09 3.88 -5.82
CA ASP A 76 -1.26 2.78 -6.76
C ASP A 76 0.08 2.41 -7.41
N LEU A 77 0.80 3.39 -7.96
CA LEU A 77 2.12 3.16 -8.55
C LEU A 77 3.07 2.44 -7.59
N LEU A 78 3.13 2.86 -6.32
CA LEU A 78 4.00 2.24 -5.31
C LEU A 78 3.63 0.76 -5.06
N LEU A 79 2.34 0.46 -4.98
CA LEU A 79 1.85 -0.91 -4.73
C LEU A 79 2.01 -1.80 -5.98
N GLU A 80 1.77 -1.25 -7.16
CA GLU A 80 1.82 -1.92 -8.46
C GLU A 80 3.23 -2.23 -8.94
N LEU A 81 4.26 -1.49 -8.50
CA LEU A 81 5.67 -1.81 -8.77
C LEU A 81 6.05 -3.25 -8.38
N THR A 82 5.25 -3.88 -7.52
CA THR A 82 5.36 -5.30 -7.19
C THR A 82 5.25 -6.22 -8.42
N VAL A 83 4.51 -5.84 -9.46
CA VAL A 83 4.46 -6.61 -10.72
C VAL A 83 5.84 -6.64 -11.38
N ALA A 84 6.54 -5.51 -11.39
CA ALA A 84 7.90 -5.44 -11.91
C ALA A 84 8.88 -6.26 -11.05
N ARG A 85 8.72 -6.24 -9.71
CA ARG A 85 9.49 -7.12 -8.82
C ARG A 85 9.26 -8.60 -9.11
N ALA A 86 8.01 -9.03 -9.27
CA ALA A 86 7.66 -10.40 -9.58
C ALA A 86 8.29 -10.88 -10.90
N LEU A 87 8.27 -10.02 -11.93
CA LEU A 87 8.90 -10.33 -13.22
C LEU A 87 10.44 -10.39 -13.14
N LEU A 88 11.08 -9.53 -12.34
CA LEU A 88 12.52 -9.64 -12.09
C LEU A 88 12.87 -10.96 -11.41
N ASP A 89 12.13 -11.32 -10.36
CA ASP A 89 12.34 -12.55 -9.63
C ASP A 89 12.14 -13.77 -10.54
N ALA A 90 11.15 -13.74 -11.43
CA ALA A 90 10.92 -14.76 -12.44
C ALA A 90 12.09 -14.88 -13.43
N SER A 91 12.55 -13.76 -13.99
CA SER A 91 13.71 -13.73 -14.89
C SER A 91 14.98 -14.26 -14.21
N ALA A 92 15.18 -13.95 -12.93
CA ALA A 92 16.30 -14.48 -12.15
C ALA A 92 16.19 -15.99 -11.96
N ALA A 93 14.98 -16.51 -11.67
CA ALA A 93 14.73 -17.94 -11.48
C ALA A 93 15.00 -18.78 -12.75
N THR A 94 14.85 -18.20 -13.94
CA THR A 94 15.16 -18.87 -15.21
C THR A 94 16.60 -18.69 -15.67
N GLY A 95 17.45 -18.02 -14.87
CA GLY A 95 18.82 -17.65 -15.27
C GLY A 95 18.88 -16.59 -16.38
N ALA A 96 17.75 -15.95 -16.69
CA ALA A 96 17.61 -14.91 -17.70
C ALA A 96 17.52 -13.52 -17.06
N ALA A 97 18.28 -13.30 -15.98
CA ALA A 97 18.28 -12.01 -15.28
C ALA A 97 18.66 -10.90 -16.28
N PRO A 98 17.80 -9.88 -16.48
CA PRO A 98 18.05 -8.86 -17.46
C PRO A 98 19.31 -8.07 -17.08
N ALA A 99 20.18 -7.82 -18.06
CA ALA A 99 21.40 -7.03 -17.86
C ALA A 99 21.09 -5.58 -17.44
N GLU A 100 19.96 -5.07 -17.90
CA GLU A 100 19.47 -3.73 -17.58
C GLU A 100 17.94 -3.78 -17.50
N VAL A 101 17.39 -3.00 -16.59
CA VAL A 101 15.96 -2.75 -16.50
C VAL A 101 15.79 -1.26 -16.31
N VAL A 102 14.87 -0.64 -17.04
CA VAL A 102 14.73 0.80 -17.09
C VAL A 102 13.35 1.20 -16.60
N TYR A 103 13.29 2.09 -15.62
CA TYR A 103 12.09 2.85 -15.28
C TYR A 103 12.05 4.16 -16.08
N ARG A 104 10.91 4.44 -16.71
CA ARG A 104 10.63 5.67 -17.46
C ARG A 104 9.42 6.36 -16.85
N GLY A 105 9.57 7.63 -16.47
CA GLY A 105 8.43 8.45 -16.06
C GLY A 105 8.78 9.63 -15.14
N PRO A 106 7.78 10.42 -14.72
CA PRO A 106 7.99 11.70 -14.04
C PRO A 106 8.60 11.55 -12.63
N ARG A 107 8.49 10.37 -12.01
CA ARG A 107 9.03 10.07 -10.67
C ARG A 107 10.43 9.44 -10.68
N HIS A 108 11.23 9.68 -11.71
CA HIS A 108 12.55 9.05 -11.86
C HIS A 108 13.46 9.23 -10.64
N ARG A 109 13.53 10.43 -10.03
CA ARG A 109 14.34 10.70 -8.83
C ARG A 109 13.95 9.84 -7.63
N LEU A 110 12.66 9.58 -7.45
CA LEU A 110 12.19 8.66 -6.42
C LEU A 110 12.59 7.22 -6.74
N MET A 111 12.49 6.82 -8.03
CA MET A 111 12.88 5.47 -8.47
C MET A 111 14.37 5.21 -8.38
N GLU A 112 15.23 6.23 -8.44
CA GLU A 112 16.66 6.11 -8.11
C GLU A 112 16.90 5.69 -6.64
N ARG A 113 15.91 5.92 -5.76
CA ARG A 113 15.95 5.47 -4.36
C ARG A 113 15.36 4.07 -4.17
N CYS A 114 14.67 3.52 -5.18
CA CYS A 114 14.05 2.21 -5.11
C CYS A 114 15.11 1.10 -4.99
N ASP A 115 14.78 0.01 -4.30
CA ASP A 115 15.67 -1.13 -4.14
C ASP A 115 15.66 -2.10 -5.32
N LEU A 116 14.76 -1.90 -6.29
CA LEU A 116 14.81 -2.59 -7.58
C LEU A 116 16.02 -2.11 -8.40
N PRO A 117 16.67 -3.02 -9.15
CA PRO A 117 17.88 -2.72 -9.94
C PRO A 117 17.53 -2.01 -11.26
N PHE A 118 16.80 -0.89 -11.19
CA PHE A 118 16.39 -0.14 -12.38
C PHE A 118 17.26 1.09 -12.59
N ALA A 119 17.68 1.34 -13.84
CA ALA A 119 18.06 2.67 -14.27
C ALA A 119 16.79 3.52 -14.38
N ALA A 120 16.75 4.69 -13.76
CA ALA A 120 15.58 5.57 -13.80
C ALA A 120 15.84 6.77 -14.70
N CYS A 121 14.92 7.08 -15.60
CA CYS A 121 15.00 8.29 -16.41
C CYS A 121 13.63 8.97 -16.56
N GLU A 122 13.68 10.29 -16.71
CA GLU A 122 12.50 11.08 -17.05
C GLU A 122 12.17 10.89 -18.53
N ASP A 123 11.00 10.34 -18.83
CA ASP A 123 10.57 10.08 -20.20
C ASP A 123 9.03 10.13 -20.29
N GLY A 124 8.52 11.35 -20.46
CA GLY A 124 7.09 11.62 -20.57
C GLY A 124 6.28 11.45 -19.27
N PRO A 125 4.94 11.58 -19.37
CA PRO A 125 4.04 11.51 -18.20
C PRO A 125 3.65 10.08 -17.81
N GLN A 126 4.02 9.09 -18.63
CA GLN A 126 3.68 7.69 -18.40
C GLN A 126 4.67 7.05 -17.44
N HIS A 127 4.21 6.04 -16.73
CA HIS A 127 5.05 5.19 -15.90
C HIS A 127 5.23 3.85 -16.60
N THR A 128 6.46 3.51 -16.96
CA THR A 128 6.79 2.18 -17.49
C THR A 128 8.06 1.63 -16.85
N VAL A 129 8.13 0.30 -16.75
CA VAL A 129 9.34 -0.44 -16.39
C VAL A 129 9.57 -1.49 -17.47
N SER A 130 10.76 -1.56 -18.05
CA SER A 130 11.02 -2.49 -19.16
C SER A 130 12.46 -3.00 -19.20
N THR A 131 12.61 -4.22 -19.70
CA THR A 131 13.90 -4.75 -20.17
C THR A 131 14.19 -4.31 -21.62
N PRO A 132 15.45 -4.30 -22.10
CA PRO A 132 15.79 -3.91 -23.47
C PRO A 132 15.10 -4.71 -24.57
N ALA A 133 14.83 -6.01 -24.35
CA ALA A 133 14.25 -6.90 -25.35
C ALA A 133 12.70 -6.88 -25.39
N ALA A 134 12.05 -6.10 -24.51
CA ALA A 134 10.65 -6.20 -24.09
C ALA A 134 9.58 -6.47 -25.17
N ALA A 135 9.44 -7.73 -25.59
CA ALA A 135 8.38 -8.16 -26.51
C ALA A 135 7.10 -8.59 -25.77
N VAL A 136 7.21 -9.01 -24.51
CA VAL A 136 6.05 -9.26 -23.64
C VAL A 136 5.65 -7.94 -22.97
N SER A 137 4.38 -7.57 -23.06
CA SER A 137 3.86 -6.40 -22.36
C SER A 137 2.79 -6.78 -21.35
N ALA A 138 2.92 -6.22 -20.16
CA ALA A 138 1.96 -6.27 -19.09
C ALA A 138 1.37 -4.88 -18.91
N THR A 139 0.05 -4.78 -18.89
CA THR A 139 -0.65 -3.55 -18.50
C THR A 139 -1.28 -3.76 -17.14
N VAL A 140 -0.93 -2.90 -16.18
CA VAL A 140 -1.53 -2.86 -14.84
C VAL A 140 -2.53 -1.72 -14.81
N PRO A 141 -3.85 -2.00 -14.86
CA PRO A 141 -4.87 -0.99 -14.64
C PRO A 141 -5.06 -0.74 -13.13
N PRO A 142 -5.57 0.44 -12.72
CA PRO A 142 -5.61 0.89 -11.32
C PRO A 142 -6.46 0.02 -10.40
N THR A 143 -7.39 -0.75 -10.97
CA THR A 143 -8.13 -1.80 -10.26
C THR A 143 -8.47 -2.92 -11.24
N GLY A 144 -7.54 -3.83 -11.47
CA GLY A 144 -7.76 -5.03 -12.28
C GLY A 144 -6.52 -5.92 -12.31
N PRO A 145 -6.66 -7.22 -12.65
CA PRO A 145 -5.49 -8.05 -12.84
C PRO A 145 -4.66 -7.53 -14.02
N PRO A 146 -3.32 -7.63 -13.97
CA PRO A 146 -2.49 -7.31 -15.11
C PRO A 146 -2.95 -8.10 -16.34
N SER A 147 -3.06 -7.41 -17.47
CA SER A 147 -3.35 -8.03 -18.76
C SER A 147 -2.05 -8.16 -19.57
N TRP A 148 -1.88 -9.29 -20.25
CA TRP A 148 -0.62 -9.66 -20.90
C TRP A 148 -0.86 -9.89 -22.38
N ALA A 149 -0.06 -9.25 -23.25
CA ALA A 149 -0.09 -9.53 -24.69
C ALA A 149 0.74 -10.77 -25.01
N GLY A 150 0.32 -11.56 -26.02
CA GLY A 150 1.09 -12.70 -26.56
C GLY A 150 0.72 -14.09 -26.03
N ALA A 151 -0.11 -14.20 -24.99
CA ALA A 151 -0.77 -15.45 -24.63
C ALA A 151 -2.08 -15.55 -25.43
N GLY A 152 -2.23 -16.56 -26.30
CA GLY A 152 -3.42 -16.74 -27.14
C GLY A 152 -4.71 -16.52 -26.36
N GLN A 153 -5.44 -15.45 -26.69
CA GLN A 153 -6.63 -14.98 -25.98
C GLN A 153 -7.71 -16.07 -25.94
N ASP A 154 -8.48 -16.15 -24.87
CA ASP A 154 -9.75 -15.43 -24.88
C ASP A 154 -10.12 -14.85 -23.49
N PRO A 155 -10.38 -13.53 -23.42
CA PRO A 155 -11.43 -13.05 -22.54
C PRO A 155 -12.54 -12.43 -23.39
N SER A 156 -13.50 -13.25 -23.80
CA SER A 156 -14.80 -12.80 -24.29
C SER A 156 -15.88 -13.58 -23.53
N PRO A 157 -17.12 -13.09 -23.37
CA PRO A 157 -17.59 -11.71 -23.19
C PRO A 157 -18.42 -11.59 -21.88
N GLY A 158 -18.10 -10.64 -20.98
CA GLY A 158 -18.87 -10.45 -19.74
C GLY A 158 -18.29 -9.53 -18.66
N ALA A 159 -17.71 -8.40 -19.07
CA ALA A 159 -17.16 -7.29 -18.25
C ALA A 159 -15.81 -7.56 -17.53
N PRO A 160 -14.96 -6.52 -17.43
CA PRO A 160 -13.66 -6.62 -16.78
C PRO A 160 -13.82 -7.04 -15.32
N ARG A 161 -13.13 -8.10 -14.90
CA ARG A 161 -12.85 -8.31 -13.48
C ARG A 161 -11.93 -7.18 -13.05
N THR A 162 -12.47 -6.14 -12.44
CA THR A 162 -11.71 -4.97 -11.94
C THR A 162 -10.99 -5.27 -10.62
N HIS A 163 -10.60 -6.52 -10.41
CA HIS A 163 -10.25 -6.98 -9.08
C HIS A 163 -9.26 -8.16 -9.11
N VAL A 164 -8.13 -8.03 -8.40
CA VAL A 164 -7.28 -9.15 -8.02
C VAL A 164 -7.73 -9.64 -6.64
N PRO A 165 -8.24 -10.89 -6.50
CA PRO A 165 -8.77 -11.41 -5.24
C PRO A 165 -7.67 -11.52 -4.16
N PRO A 166 -8.02 -11.52 -2.87
CA PRO A 166 -7.11 -12.00 -1.85
C PRO A 166 -6.86 -13.48 -2.10
N TRP A 167 -5.61 -13.89 -1.97
CA TRP A 167 -5.24 -15.29 -2.06
C TRP A 167 -5.26 -15.92 -0.67
N LEU A 168 -5.82 -17.13 -0.59
CA LEU A 168 -5.92 -17.89 0.63
C LEU A 168 -4.96 -19.07 0.54
N ASP A 169 -3.94 -19.09 1.39
CA ASP A 169 -2.97 -20.18 1.49
C ASP A 169 -3.26 -21.03 2.75
N PRO A 170 -3.74 -22.28 2.60
CA PRO A 170 -4.05 -23.13 3.74
C PRO A 170 -2.79 -23.55 4.52
N VAL A 171 -2.75 -23.24 5.82
CA VAL A 171 -1.68 -23.61 6.75
C VAL A 171 -2.30 -24.43 7.88
N ASP A 172 -2.33 -25.75 7.72
CA ASP A 172 -2.96 -26.69 8.66
C ASP A 172 -4.45 -26.33 8.93
N ASP A 173 -4.80 -25.95 10.16
CA ASP A 173 -6.16 -25.52 10.55
C ASP A 173 -6.39 -24.00 10.40
N GLU A 174 -5.35 -23.29 9.94
CA GLU A 174 -5.34 -21.87 9.68
C GLU A 174 -5.26 -21.58 8.18
N VAL A 175 -5.43 -20.30 7.85
CA VAL A 175 -5.29 -19.77 6.50
C VAL A 175 -4.45 -18.51 6.58
N GLU A 176 -3.36 -18.47 5.83
CA GLU A 176 -2.68 -17.21 5.54
C GLU A 176 -3.45 -16.47 4.47
N VAL A 177 -3.83 -15.23 4.78
CA VAL A 177 -4.66 -14.36 3.96
C VAL A 177 -3.77 -13.32 3.30
N HIS A 178 -3.50 -13.47 2.02
CA HIS A 178 -2.73 -12.53 1.22
C HIS A 178 -3.62 -11.38 0.72
N SER A 179 -4.05 -10.52 1.64
CA SER A 179 -4.94 -9.40 1.33
C SER A 179 -4.24 -8.17 0.79
N ALA A 180 -2.97 -7.91 1.16
CA ALA A 180 -2.25 -6.71 0.71
C ALA A 180 -2.08 -6.70 -0.82
N LEU A 181 -2.41 -5.58 -1.48
CA LEU A 181 -2.32 -5.43 -2.94
C LEU A 181 -0.98 -5.90 -3.54
N PRO A 182 0.19 -5.55 -2.98
CA PRO A 182 1.46 -6.09 -3.44
C PRO A 182 1.48 -7.62 -3.51
N MET A 183 1.05 -8.31 -2.46
CA MET A 183 1.05 -9.77 -2.44
C MET A 183 0.04 -10.36 -3.43
N ARG A 184 -1.10 -9.70 -3.61
CA ARG A 184 -2.09 -10.11 -4.62
C ARG A 184 -1.51 -10.05 -6.04
N TYR A 185 -0.84 -8.95 -6.38
CA TYR A 185 -0.17 -8.81 -7.67
C TYR A 185 0.97 -9.81 -7.85
N TYR A 186 1.79 -10.02 -6.80
CA TYR A 186 2.90 -10.96 -6.84
C TYR A 186 2.41 -12.40 -7.10
N LEU A 187 1.37 -12.84 -6.39
CA LEU A 187 0.79 -14.18 -6.56
C LEU A 187 0.03 -14.34 -7.87
N GLU A 188 -0.60 -13.27 -8.40
CA GLU A 188 -1.20 -13.31 -9.73
C GLU A 188 -0.14 -13.51 -10.83
N VAL A 189 1.01 -12.84 -10.73
CA VAL A 189 2.15 -13.09 -11.62
C VAL A 189 2.66 -14.52 -11.44
N GLU A 190 2.82 -14.98 -10.21
CA GLU A 190 3.20 -16.35 -9.85
C GLU A 190 2.29 -17.39 -10.54
N GLN A 191 0.97 -17.22 -10.44
CA GLN A 191 -0.02 -18.11 -11.09
C GLN A 191 0.12 -18.11 -12.61
N ARG A 192 0.26 -16.93 -13.22
CA ARG A 192 0.30 -16.80 -14.68
C ARG A 192 1.58 -17.35 -15.28
N LEU A 193 2.70 -17.23 -14.58
CA LEU A 193 3.98 -17.79 -15.00
C LEU A 193 4.09 -19.28 -14.68
N GLY A 194 3.29 -19.78 -13.73
CA GLY A 194 3.28 -21.20 -13.34
C GLY A 194 4.55 -21.62 -12.60
N VAL A 195 5.24 -20.68 -11.96
CA VAL A 195 6.46 -20.96 -11.17
C VAL A 195 6.36 -20.29 -9.83
N ARG A 196 6.96 -20.90 -8.80
CA ARG A 196 7.11 -20.29 -7.48
C ARG A 196 8.15 -19.17 -7.53
N LEU A 197 7.73 -17.96 -7.21
CA LEU A 197 8.59 -16.81 -6.98
C LEU A 197 9.14 -16.82 -5.53
N PRO A 198 10.28 -16.17 -5.25
CA PRO A 198 11.04 -16.36 -4.01
C PRO A 198 10.48 -15.65 -2.77
N LEU A 199 9.63 -14.62 -2.90
CA LEU A 199 9.19 -13.83 -1.74
C LEU A 199 7.94 -14.41 -1.08
N ASP A 200 8.06 -14.82 0.17
CA ASP A 200 6.92 -15.28 0.98
C ASP A 200 6.20 -14.15 1.75
N GLY A 201 6.81 -12.95 1.83
CA GLY A 201 6.24 -11.81 2.55
C GLY A 201 6.54 -10.47 1.86
N ALA A 202 5.69 -9.47 2.13
CA ALA A 202 5.79 -8.06 1.71
C ALA A 202 6.63 -7.78 0.43
N PRO A 203 6.15 -8.18 -0.76
CA PRO A 203 6.92 -8.10 -2.00
C PRO A 203 7.05 -6.68 -2.58
N ALA A 204 6.42 -5.68 -1.94
CA ALA A 204 6.52 -4.29 -2.37
C ALA A 204 7.98 -3.79 -2.29
N PRO A 205 8.49 -3.14 -3.34
CA PRO A 205 9.82 -2.53 -3.31
C PRO A 205 9.98 -1.48 -2.23
N ARG A 206 11.21 -1.34 -1.73
CA ARG A 206 11.55 -0.37 -0.68
C ARG A 206 12.31 0.83 -1.23
N PHE A 207 12.23 1.95 -0.53
CA PHE A 207 12.89 3.20 -0.90
C PHE A 207 13.96 3.56 0.13
N ARG A 208 15.20 3.64 -0.32
CA ARG A 208 16.38 3.83 0.54
C ARG A 208 16.51 5.28 0.98
N SER A 209 16.42 5.50 2.29
CA SER A 209 16.78 6.76 2.92
C SER A 209 18.30 6.95 2.97
N ARG A 210 18.76 8.19 2.85
CA ARG A 210 20.15 8.63 3.13
C ARG A 210 20.34 9.02 4.58
N THR A 211 19.26 9.20 5.33
CA THR A 211 19.32 9.63 6.72
C THR A 211 19.91 8.51 7.59
N ALA A 212 21.06 8.76 8.19
CA ALA A 212 21.72 7.83 9.10
C ALA A 212 21.18 7.92 10.55
N ASN A 213 20.68 9.10 10.93
CA ASN A 213 20.23 9.36 12.30
C ASN A 213 18.71 9.25 12.40
N THR A 214 18.25 8.43 13.33
CA THR A 214 16.83 8.34 13.67
C THR A 214 16.56 9.15 14.93
N ASP A 215 15.47 9.90 14.91
CA ASP A 215 14.96 10.58 16.09
C ASP A 215 13.77 9.75 16.64
N PRO A 216 13.94 9.03 17.77
CA PRO A 216 12.91 8.16 18.33
C PRO A 216 11.66 8.95 18.81
N ARG A 217 11.75 10.28 18.89
CA ARG A 217 10.66 11.18 19.31
C ARG A 217 10.16 12.06 18.17
N HIS A 218 10.56 11.78 16.93
CA HIS A 218 10.03 12.47 15.76
C HIS A 218 8.85 11.71 15.16
N VAL A 219 7.71 12.41 15.06
CA VAL A 219 6.48 11.93 14.45
C VAL A 219 6.16 12.75 13.20
N VAL A 220 5.85 12.07 12.10
CA VAL A 220 5.37 12.72 10.87
C VAL A 220 3.87 12.51 10.73
N LEU A 221 3.11 13.60 10.57
CA LEU A 221 1.68 13.61 10.35
C LEU A 221 1.41 13.82 8.87
N VAL A 222 0.65 12.93 8.21
CA VAL A 222 0.39 13.00 6.77
C VAL A 222 -1.09 13.33 6.52
N SER A 223 -1.35 14.61 6.23
CA SER A 223 -2.69 15.13 5.90
C SER A 223 -2.91 15.27 4.39
N THR A 224 -1.94 14.91 3.55
CA THR A 224 -2.15 14.95 2.11
C THR A 224 -3.31 14.03 1.75
N SER A 225 -4.26 14.50 0.94
CA SER A 225 -5.35 13.71 0.38
C SER A 225 -5.66 14.20 -1.03
N SER A 226 -5.94 13.27 -1.96
CA SER A 226 -6.48 13.59 -3.29
C SER A 226 -7.99 13.83 -3.25
N ALA A 227 -8.65 13.53 -2.13
CA ALA A 227 -10.09 13.64 -1.92
C ALA A 227 -10.41 14.72 -0.87
N TYR A 228 -9.92 15.95 -1.09
CA TYR A 228 -10.13 17.07 -0.17
C TYR A 228 -11.63 17.33 0.07
N GLY A 229 -12.03 17.48 1.33
CA GLY A 229 -13.44 17.65 1.73
C GLY A 229 -14.27 16.37 1.66
N SER A 230 -13.68 15.23 1.30
CA SER A 230 -14.32 13.93 1.50
C SER A 230 -14.17 13.49 2.95
N ARG A 231 -15.08 12.64 3.42
CA ARG A 231 -15.03 11.99 4.73
C ARG A 231 -13.86 11.00 4.91
N GLN A 232 -12.95 10.92 3.94
CA GLN A 232 -11.74 10.08 3.99
C GLN A 232 -10.51 10.83 4.51
N ASP A 233 -10.57 12.16 4.59
CA ASP A 233 -9.50 12.98 5.11
C ASP A 233 -9.76 13.24 6.60
N TYR A 234 -8.85 12.77 7.46
CA TYR A 234 -8.91 13.06 8.91
C TYR A 234 -8.64 14.55 9.20
N GLY A 235 -8.03 15.23 8.23
CA GLY A 235 -7.73 16.64 8.26
C GLY A 235 -6.52 16.99 9.12
N VAL A 236 -5.98 18.18 8.87
CA VAL A 236 -4.89 18.76 9.67
C VAL A 236 -5.30 18.84 11.15
N ASP A 237 -6.51 19.31 11.43
CA ASP A 237 -6.94 19.60 12.79
C ASP A 237 -7.05 18.31 13.62
N GLY A 238 -7.63 17.23 13.06
CA GLY A 238 -7.65 15.92 13.70
C GLY A 238 -6.25 15.35 13.95
N LEU A 239 -5.34 15.46 12.98
CA LEU A 239 -3.96 14.97 13.15
C LEU A 239 -3.18 15.76 14.21
N LEU A 240 -3.44 17.07 14.37
CA LEU A 240 -2.87 17.86 15.47
C LEU A 240 -3.43 17.42 16.82
N ASP A 241 -4.70 17.05 16.90
CA ASP A 241 -5.28 16.50 18.13
C ASP A 241 -4.70 15.12 18.48
N VAL A 242 -4.31 14.32 17.48
CA VAL A 242 -3.54 13.07 17.68
C VAL A 242 -2.17 13.39 18.27
N ALA A 243 -1.46 14.40 17.74
CA ALA A 243 -0.17 14.83 18.30
C ALA A 243 -0.30 15.30 19.74
N ARG A 244 -1.32 16.10 20.07
CA ARG A 244 -1.60 16.51 21.46
C ARG A 244 -1.83 15.29 22.35
N SER A 245 -2.68 14.36 21.90
CA SER A 245 -2.94 13.12 22.64
C SER A 245 -1.68 12.27 22.86
N LEU A 246 -0.75 12.22 21.89
CA LEU A 246 0.55 11.56 22.05
C LEU A 246 1.43 12.24 23.11
N THR A 247 1.46 13.58 23.13
CA THR A 247 2.22 14.33 24.13
C THR A 247 1.68 14.15 25.55
N GLU A 248 0.36 14.04 25.69
CA GLU A 248 -0.32 13.76 26.96
C GLU A 248 -0.07 12.32 27.43
N LEU A 249 -0.18 11.35 26.52
CA LEU A 249 -0.01 9.93 26.81
C LEU A 249 1.41 9.59 27.27
N ALA A 250 2.42 10.21 26.65
CA ALA A 250 3.81 9.95 26.94
C ALA A 250 4.61 11.26 26.96
N PRO A 251 4.62 12.00 28.08
CA PRO A 251 5.32 13.27 28.20
C PRO A 251 6.80 13.17 27.78
N GLY A 252 7.28 14.13 26.99
CA GLY A 252 8.65 14.15 26.49
C GLY A 252 8.88 15.20 25.42
N ALA A 253 10.14 15.31 24.98
CA ALA A 253 10.56 16.23 23.93
C ALA A 253 10.19 15.69 22.53
N TRP A 254 8.90 15.60 22.25
CA TRP A 254 8.39 15.22 20.93
C TRP A 254 8.69 16.31 19.90
N ARG A 255 9.01 15.87 18.69
CA ARG A 255 9.09 16.71 17.49
C ARG A 255 8.05 16.23 16.50
N PHE A 256 7.33 17.16 15.89
CA PHE A 256 6.32 16.84 14.88
C PHE A 256 6.65 17.49 13.54
N THR A 257 6.33 16.80 12.45
CA THR A 257 6.30 17.39 11.11
C THR A 257 4.97 17.09 10.45
N LEU A 258 4.24 18.10 10.01
CA LEU A 258 2.98 17.97 9.27
C LEU A 258 3.22 18.11 7.77
N LEU A 259 2.86 17.09 7.02
CA LEU A 259 2.81 17.09 5.55
C LEU A 259 1.38 17.40 5.09
N THR A 260 1.21 18.44 4.29
CA THR A 260 -0.10 18.86 3.79
C THR A 260 -0.04 19.39 2.36
N ASN A 261 -1.17 19.33 1.64
CA ASN A 261 -1.32 19.98 0.35
C ASN A 261 -1.94 21.39 0.47
N ASP A 262 -2.45 21.76 1.65
CA ASP A 262 -3.13 23.03 1.89
C ASP A 262 -2.16 24.13 2.35
N PRO A 263 -1.82 25.12 1.50
CA PRO A 263 -0.93 26.22 1.87
C PRO A 263 -1.52 27.13 2.96
N ALA A 264 -2.84 27.18 3.13
CA ALA A 264 -3.45 27.99 4.19
C ALA A 264 -3.12 27.47 5.60
N ARG A 265 -2.61 26.22 5.70
CA ARG A 265 -2.28 25.56 6.97
C ARG A 265 -0.83 25.79 7.41
N GLN A 266 -0.08 26.65 6.72
CA GLN A 266 1.30 26.97 7.11
C GLN A 266 1.38 27.59 8.51
N ALA A 267 0.31 28.26 8.97
CA ALA A 267 0.18 28.82 10.32
C ALA A 267 -0.26 27.80 11.40
N ALA A 268 -0.44 26.52 11.06
CA ALA A 268 -0.88 25.50 12.01
C ALA A 268 0.12 25.25 13.16
N GLY A 269 1.38 25.65 12.98
CA GLY A 269 2.46 25.56 13.99
C GLY A 269 2.11 26.14 15.36
N ALA A 270 1.29 27.19 15.41
CA ALA A 270 0.93 27.86 16.67
C ALA A 270 -0.08 27.09 17.53
N ARG A 271 -0.55 25.91 17.11
CA ARG A 271 -1.64 25.16 17.76
C ARG A 271 -1.17 24.01 18.66
N LEU A 272 0.13 23.74 18.68
CA LEU A 272 0.73 22.74 19.55
C LEU A 272 1.74 23.42 20.47
N ASP A 273 1.76 23.00 21.74
CA ASP A 273 2.75 23.46 22.73
C ASP A 273 4.12 22.76 22.57
N CYS A 274 4.40 22.20 21.40
CA CYS A 274 5.62 21.47 21.06
C CYS A 274 6.10 21.82 19.64
N PRO A 275 7.39 21.57 19.30
CA PRO A 275 7.93 21.84 17.97
C PRO A 275 7.12 21.15 16.85
N LEU A 276 6.55 21.96 15.95
CA LEU A 276 5.85 21.50 14.74
C LEU A 276 6.43 22.19 13.50
N ASP A 277 7.03 21.40 12.61
CA ASP A 277 7.39 21.83 11.26
C ASP A 277 6.22 21.55 10.30
N VAL A 278 5.88 22.49 9.41
CA VAL A 278 4.85 22.29 8.38
C VAL A 278 5.47 22.31 7.00
N VAL A 279 5.30 21.23 6.24
CA VAL A 279 5.77 21.10 4.86
C VAL A 279 4.57 21.03 3.92
N VAL A 280 4.46 22.01 3.03
CA VAL A 280 3.36 22.13 2.08
C VAL A 280 3.79 21.59 0.73
N ARG A 281 2.98 20.69 0.15
CA ARG A 281 3.22 20.02 -1.15
C ARG A 281 4.63 19.41 -1.21
N PRO A 282 4.96 18.48 -0.30
CA PRO A 282 6.30 17.94 -0.22
C PRO A 282 6.65 17.13 -1.47
N ASP A 283 7.93 17.19 -1.89
CA ASP A 283 8.44 16.26 -2.90
C ASP A 283 8.54 14.85 -2.31
N ALA A 284 8.11 13.85 -3.06
CA ALA A 284 8.12 12.47 -2.59
C ALA A 284 9.54 11.94 -2.35
N THR A 285 10.54 12.40 -3.12
CA THR A 285 11.94 12.00 -2.95
C THR A 285 12.49 12.50 -1.62
N ASP A 286 12.20 13.76 -1.28
CA ASP A 286 12.62 14.37 -0.02
C ASP A 286 11.92 13.72 1.18
N CYS A 287 10.67 13.29 0.99
CA CYS A 287 9.93 12.55 2.02
C CYS A 287 10.62 11.24 2.44
N VAL A 288 11.36 10.57 1.55
CA VAL A 288 12.08 9.32 1.92
C VAL A 288 13.11 9.59 3.03
N ASP A 289 13.80 10.73 2.96
CA ASP A 289 14.80 11.10 3.98
C ASP A 289 14.14 11.58 5.28
N LEU A 290 13.01 12.30 5.17
CA LEU A 290 12.18 12.67 6.32
C LEU A 290 11.65 11.43 7.06
N PHE A 291 11.05 10.48 6.32
CA PHE A 291 10.52 9.25 6.89
C PHE A 291 11.61 8.36 7.47
N GLY A 292 12.78 8.31 6.83
CA GLY A 292 13.95 7.59 7.36
C GLY A 292 14.43 8.13 8.69
N GLY A 293 14.31 9.45 8.92
CA GLY A 293 14.71 10.11 10.16
C GLY A 293 13.68 10.05 11.29
N CYS A 294 12.41 9.77 11.00
CA CYS A 294 11.35 9.73 12.02
C CYS A 294 11.14 8.33 12.60
N ALA A 295 10.50 8.24 13.76
CA ALA A 295 10.17 6.96 14.40
C ALA A 295 8.78 6.46 14.02
N LEU A 296 7.84 7.39 13.84
CA LEU A 296 6.42 7.12 13.64
C LEU A 296 5.85 8.04 12.56
N VAL A 297 4.97 7.48 11.73
CA VAL A 297 4.13 8.22 10.80
C VAL A 297 2.67 7.91 11.08
N VAL A 298 1.83 8.93 11.15
CA VAL A 298 0.36 8.80 11.26
C VAL A 298 -0.29 9.62 10.17
N GLY A 299 -1.20 9.04 9.40
CA GLY A 299 -1.87 9.83 8.37
C GLY A 299 -2.93 9.10 7.57
N ASN A 300 -3.57 9.84 6.67
CA ASN A 300 -4.59 9.32 5.77
C ASN A 300 -4.03 8.22 4.86
N ASP A 301 -4.90 7.34 4.38
CA ASP A 301 -4.59 6.38 3.31
C ASP A 301 -4.22 7.09 2.00
N THR A 302 -2.92 7.35 1.80
CA THR A 302 -2.37 8.02 0.62
C THR A 302 -1.00 7.48 0.22
N GLY A 303 -0.57 7.86 -0.98
CA GLY A 303 0.76 7.49 -1.49
C GLY A 303 1.93 7.92 -0.60
N LEU A 304 1.84 9.03 0.15
CA LEU A 304 2.90 9.41 1.09
C LEU A 304 2.94 8.50 2.32
N THR A 305 1.78 8.08 2.83
CA THR A 305 1.70 7.12 3.94
C THR A 305 2.20 5.74 3.49
N HIS A 306 1.88 5.33 2.25
CA HIS A 306 2.48 4.12 1.67
C HIS A 306 4.00 4.24 1.50
N LEU A 307 4.49 5.38 1.02
CA LEU A 307 5.93 5.63 0.87
C LEU A 307 6.66 5.56 2.22
N ALA A 308 6.08 6.11 3.28
CA ALA A 308 6.61 5.98 4.63
C ALA A 308 6.79 4.51 5.03
N ALA A 309 5.77 3.68 4.77
CA ALA A 309 5.81 2.25 5.11
C ALA A 309 6.82 1.45 4.27
N LEU A 310 7.12 1.93 3.05
CA LEU A 310 8.13 1.36 2.15
C LEU A 310 9.51 1.98 2.35
N THR A 311 9.66 3.00 3.18
CA THR A 311 10.95 3.62 3.44
C THR A 311 11.83 2.65 4.25
N ALA A 312 13.05 2.46 3.77
CA ALA A 312 14.07 1.64 4.39
C ALA A 312 15.26 2.52 4.81
N ARG A 313 15.65 2.37 6.06
CA ARG A 313 16.87 2.95 6.62
C ARG A 313 18.08 2.10 6.25
N PRO A 314 19.32 2.62 6.40
CA PRO A 314 20.54 1.86 6.13
C PRO A 314 20.66 0.55 6.94
N ASP A 315 20.08 0.49 8.13
CA ASP A 315 20.04 -0.70 8.99
C ASP A 315 18.91 -1.71 8.61
N GLY A 316 18.19 -1.47 7.51
CA GLY A 316 17.05 -2.28 7.05
C GLY A 316 15.74 -2.02 7.79
N THR A 317 15.75 -1.17 8.82
CA THR A 317 14.54 -0.77 9.56
C THR A 317 13.78 0.35 8.84
N GLY A 318 12.79 0.95 9.48
CA GLY A 318 11.96 2.04 8.96
C GLY A 318 11.04 2.56 10.08
N PRO A 319 10.28 3.63 9.83
CA PRO A 319 9.30 4.12 10.80
C PRO A 319 8.15 3.11 10.97
N GLN A 320 7.50 3.14 12.13
CA GLN A 320 6.16 2.57 12.25
C GLN A 320 5.18 3.51 11.53
N VAL A 321 4.19 2.95 10.85
CA VAL A 321 3.24 3.72 10.05
C VAL A 321 1.82 3.30 10.40
N VAL A 322 1.02 4.26 10.84
CA VAL A 322 -0.40 4.08 11.15
C VAL A 322 -1.21 4.83 10.10
N ALA A 323 -1.79 4.08 9.17
CA ALA A 323 -2.66 4.61 8.13
C ALA A 323 -4.12 4.60 8.57
N LEU A 324 -4.84 5.70 8.28
CA LEU A 324 -6.25 5.89 8.60
C LEU A 324 -7.12 5.56 7.39
N TYR A 325 -7.98 4.55 7.52
CA TYR A 325 -8.80 4.03 6.44
C TYR A 325 -10.29 4.32 6.66
N GLY A 326 -10.85 5.13 5.78
CA GLY A 326 -12.28 5.49 5.79
C GLY A 326 -13.13 4.61 4.87
N ARG A 327 -12.90 4.71 3.55
CA ARG A 327 -13.70 4.00 2.54
C ARG A 327 -12.89 3.06 1.65
N PHE A 328 -11.64 2.80 2.03
CA PHE A 328 -10.76 1.85 1.40
C PHE A 328 -10.63 0.62 2.30
N SER A 329 -10.55 -0.57 1.70
CA SER A 329 -10.24 -1.78 2.46
C SER A 329 -8.86 -1.67 3.10
N HIS A 330 -8.84 -1.61 4.43
CA HIS A 330 -7.62 -1.52 5.24
C HIS A 330 -6.72 -2.76 5.16
N LEU A 331 -7.24 -3.89 4.65
CA LEU A 331 -6.44 -5.09 4.39
C LEU A 331 -5.88 -5.13 2.98
N LYS A 332 -6.49 -4.41 2.04
CA LYS A 332 -6.13 -4.40 0.61
C LYS A 332 -5.15 -3.29 0.29
N TRP A 333 -5.46 -2.06 0.70
CA TRP A 333 -4.69 -0.85 0.39
C TRP A 333 -3.54 -0.63 1.37
N VAL A 334 -2.77 -1.68 1.62
CA VAL A 334 -1.58 -1.70 2.46
C VAL A 334 -0.40 -2.26 1.70
N THR A 335 0.80 -1.99 2.20
CA THR A 335 2.05 -2.43 1.57
C THR A 335 2.43 -3.88 1.92
N GLY A 336 1.72 -4.50 2.88
CA GLY A 336 2.07 -5.80 3.45
C GLY A 336 3.25 -5.77 4.42
N SER A 337 3.90 -4.61 4.62
CA SER A 337 4.97 -4.42 5.59
C SER A 337 4.47 -4.66 7.02
N THR A 338 5.32 -5.26 7.87
CA THR A 338 5.05 -5.41 9.31
C THR A 338 4.96 -4.07 10.04
N ARG A 339 5.44 -2.99 9.42
CA ARG A 339 5.40 -1.62 9.94
C ARG A 339 4.22 -0.80 9.44
N HIS A 340 3.37 -1.36 8.58
CA HIS A 340 2.21 -0.67 8.01
C HIS A 340 0.94 -1.14 8.71
N HIS A 341 0.58 -0.44 9.78
CA HIS A 341 -0.59 -0.67 10.59
C HIS A 341 -1.77 0.13 10.05
N SER A 342 -2.99 -0.32 10.39
CA SER A 342 -4.21 0.36 9.97
C SER A 342 -5.15 0.63 11.12
N VAL A 343 -5.77 1.81 11.09
CA VAL A 343 -6.97 2.16 11.87
C VAL A 343 -8.12 2.31 10.89
N ALA A 344 -9.15 1.49 11.04
CA ALA A 344 -10.20 1.34 10.04
C ALA A 344 -11.58 1.64 10.64
N THR A 345 -12.35 2.45 9.92
CA THR A 345 -13.77 2.67 10.21
C THR A 345 -14.59 1.39 9.96
N PRO A 346 -15.83 1.30 10.47
CA PRO A 346 -16.76 0.23 10.12
C PRO A 346 -16.89 -0.02 8.62
N LEU A 347 -17.00 1.04 7.81
CA LEU A 347 -17.11 0.89 6.36
C LEU A 347 -15.86 0.25 5.77
N SER A 348 -14.67 0.72 6.15
CA SER A 348 -13.40 0.15 5.68
C SER A 348 -13.28 -1.34 6.01
N GLN A 349 -13.81 -1.77 7.16
CA GLN A 349 -13.90 -3.19 7.51
C GLN A 349 -14.85 -3.94 6.59
N MET A 350 -16.05 -3.41 6.33
CA MET A 350 -16.98 -4.01 5.36
C MET A 350 -16.38 -4.08 3.95
N MET A 351 -15.62 -3.06 3.52
CA MET A 351 -14.89 -3.09 2.24
C MET A 351 -13.86 -4.21 2.21
N ALA A 352 -13.21 -4.49 3.34
CA ALA A 352 -12.25 -5.59 3.45
C ALA A 352 -12.93 -6.96 3.39
N PHE A 353 -14.09 -7.13 4.03
CA PHE A 353 -14.84 -8.38 4.00
C PHE A 353 -15.48 -8.69 2.65
N ALA A 354 -16.10 -7.67 2.04
CA ALA A 354 -16.72 -7.80 0.72
C ALA A 354 -15.70 -7.76 -0.42
N ASP A 355 -14.45 -7.42 -0.09
CA ASP A 355 -13.34 -7.33 -1.03
C ASP A 355 -13.66 -6.43 -2.23
N VAL A 356 -14.37 -5.34 -1.99
CA VAL A 356 -14.82 -4.40 -3.03
C VAL A 356 -13.78 -3.32 -3.33
N GLY A 357 -13.88 -2.76 -4.54
CA GLY A 357 -13.03 -1.67 -5.03
C GLY A 357 -13.49 -0.29 -4.56
N LEU A 358 -12.78 0.73 -5.02
CA LEU A 358 -13.03 2.16 -4.77
C LEU A 358 -14.48 2.57 -5.05
N TYR A 359 -15.24 2.91 -4.00
CA TYR A 359 -16.57 3.56 -4.04
C TYR A 359 -17.69 2.86 -4.82
N ILE A 360 -17.40 1.84 -5.60
CA ILE A 360 -18.38 1.13 -6.42
C ILE A 360 -18.36 -0.36 -6.09
N ASN A 361 -19.55 -0.94 -6.02
CA ASN A 361 -19.69 -2.38 -5.89
C ASN A 361 -19.37 -3.09 -7.21
N SER A 362 -19.47 -4.43 -7.22
CA SER A 362 -19.26 -5.26 -8.41
C SER A 362 -20.20 -4.97 -9.60
N TYR A 363 -21.22 -4.13 -9.40
CA TYR A 363 -22.16 -3.69 -10.43
C TYR A 363 -21.89 -2.25 -10.91
N GLY A 364 -20.81 -1.61 -10.45
CA GLY A 364 -20.47 -0.24 -10.82
C GLY A 364 -21.33 0.82 -10.12
N LEU A 365 -22.09 0.45 -9.09
CA LEU A 365 -22.94 1.37 -8.34
C LEU A 365 -22.24 1.91 -7.09
N PRO A 366 -22.42 3.18 -6.73
CA PRO A 366 -21.88 3.75 -5.50
C PRO A 366 -22.24 2.92 -4.27
N ILE A 367 -21.27 2.77 -3.36
CA ILE A 367 -21.48 2.12 -2.06
C ILE A 367 -22.10 3.15 -1.10
N ASP A 368 -23.20 2.76 -0.46
CA ASP A 368 -23.91 3.60 0.50
C ASP A 368 -23.39 3.38 1.93
N ASP A 369 -22.59 4.33 2.41
CA ASP A 369 -22.07 4.38 3.77
C ASP A 369 -23.18 4.35 4.85
N THR A 370 -24.42 4.76 4.54
CA THR A 370 -25.51 4.69 5.53
C THR A 370 -25.95 3.25 5.81
N VAL A 371 -25.70 2.35 4.85
CA VAL A 371 -26.05 0.93 4.96
C VAL A 371 -24.87 0.09 5.44
N TRP A 372 -23.65 0.44 5.03
CA TRP A 372 -22.44 -0.35 5.29
C TRP A 372 -21.63 0.12 6.51
N GLY A 373 -22.07 1.19 7.16
CA GLY A 373 -21.39 1.80 8.30
C GLY A 373 -20.65 3.07 7.90
N THR A 374 -20.33 3.91 8.89
CA THR A 374 -19.67 5.19 8.61
C THR A 374 -18.30 4.99 7.98
N GLY A 375 -18.06 5.66 6.86
CA GLY A 375 -16.73 5.81 6.25
C GLY A 375 -15.97 7.03 6.76
N ASP A 376 -16.54 7.77 7.72
CA ASP A 376 -15.97 9.00 8.24
C ASP A 376 -14.83 8.72 9.21
N VAL A 377 -13.61 8.95 8.74
CA VAL A 377 -12.42 8.79 9.59
C VAL A 377 -12.41 9.78 10.75
N THR A 378 -13.03 10.96 10.61
CA THR A 378 -13.05 11.98 11.67
C THR A 378 -13.86 11.57 12.89
N ALA A 379 -14.72 10.55 12.75
CA ALA A 379 -15.46 9.96 13.87
C ALA A 379 -14.56 9.13 14.82
N ILE A 380 -13.33 8.82 14.42
CA ILE A 380 -12.37 8.09 15.25
C ILE A 380 -11.73 9.08 16.23
N ALA A 381 -11.82 8.80 17.53
CA ALA A 381 -11.25 9.67 18.56
C ALA A 381 -9.71 9.78 18.41
N PRO A 382 -9.13 11.00 18.42
CA PRO A 382 -7.68 11.20 18.31
C PRO A 382 -6.87 10.45 19.36
N SER A 383 -7.40 10.33 20.58
CA SER A 383 -6.77 9.63 21.70
C SER A 383 -6.64 8.12 21.47
N LEU A 384 -7.58 7.50 20.74
CA LEU A 384 -7.50 6.08 20.38
C LEU A 384 -6.42 5.85 19.33
N ILE A 385 -6.32 6.73 18.32
CA ILE A 385 -5.26 6.69 17.31
C ILE A 385 -3.89 6.87 17.99
N ALA A 386 -3.76 7.87 18.87
CA ALA A 386 -2.53 8.13 19.62
C ALA A 386 -2.09 6.93 20.46
N ARG A 387 -3.01 6.30 21.21
CA ARG A 387 -2.71 5.12 22.03
C ARG A 387 -2.23 3.96 21.17
N TYR A 388 -2.92 3.67 20.08
CA TYR A 388 -2.53 2.59 19.19
C TYR A 388 -1.18 2.86 18.50
N ALA A 389 -0.97 4.10 18.03
CA ALA A 389 0.27 4.51 17.40
C ALA A 389 1.47 4.45 18.37
N TYR A 390 1.27 4.86 19.62
CA TYR A 390 2.28 4.74 20.67
C TYR A 390 2.61 3.26 20.97
N GLY A 391 1.59 2.40 21.08
CA GLY A 391 1.81 0.97 21.25
C GLY A 391 2.56 0.33 20.08
N CYS A 392 2.27 0.72 18.83
CA CYS A 392 3.05 0.27 17.66
C CYS A 392 4.52 0.72 17.75
N LEU A 393 4.77 1.94 18.23
CA LEU A 393 6.10 2.50 18.42
C LEU A 393 6.91 1.76 19.50
N THR A 394 6.28 1.38 20.62
CA THR A 394 6.94 0.69 21.74
C THR A 394 6.96 -0.83 21.60
N GLY A 395 6.23 -1.40 20.64
CA GLY A 395 6.04 -2.84 20.51
C GLY A 395 4.99 -3.41 21.47
N GLU A 396 4.23 -2.55 22.16
CA GLU A 396 3.17 -2.88 23.11
C GLU A 396 1.78 -2.61 22.51
N ALA A 397 1.65 -2.74 21.18
CA ALA A 397 0.38 -2.44 20.50
C ALA A 397 -0.75 -3.24 21.16
N PRO A 398 -1.80 -2.57 21.69
CA PRO A 398 -2.87 -3.25 22.40
C PRO A 398 -3.49 -4.28 21.45
N HIS A 399 -3.65 -5.51 21.94
CA HIS A 399 -4.35 -6.54 21.21
C HIS A 399 -5.77 -6.05 20.91
N ALA A 400 -6.23 -6.26 19.66
CA ALA A 400 -7.47 -5.71 19.12
C ALA A 400 -8.76 -6.16 19.85
N ASP A 401 -8.64 -7.00 20.89
CA ASP A 401 -9.75 -7.65 21.59
C ASP A 401 -10.02 -7.06 22.99
N GLU A 402 -9.33 -6.01 23.42
CA GLU A 402 -9.74 -5.30 24.64
C GLU A 402 -11.06 -4.54 24.39
N PRO A 403 -12.14 -4.87 25.14
CA PRO A 403 -13.41 -4.18 25.00
C PRO A 403 -13.24 -2.68 25.31
N GLN A 404 -13.64 -1.83 24.36
CA GLN A 404 -13.65 -0.39 24.52
C GLN A 404 -14.69 -0.03 25.58
N ALA A 405 -14.24 0.41 26.77
CA ALA A 405 -15.08 0.80 27.90
C ALA A 405 -15.62 2.22 27.79
#